data_AF-A0A364GNG4-F1
#
_entry.id   AF-A0A364GNG4-F1
#
_cell.length_a   1.000
_cell.length_b   1.000
_cell.length_c   1.000
_cell.angle_alpha   90.00
_cell.angle_beta   90.00
_cell.angle_gamma   90.00
#
_symmetry.space_group_name_H-M   'P 1'
#
loop_
_entity.id
_entity.type
_entity.pdbx_description
1 polymer ?
#
loop_
_entity_poly.entity_id
_entity_poly.type
_entity_poly.pdbx_seq_one_letter_code
_entity_poly.pdbx_strand_id
1 'polypeptide(L)'
;MKLYCALLLCLFTFACKPTAGSKCTKSLTLYKTQVDTALAEETIDQPVYDGQQRYIAKAEKICASGDDEAAVTALFDAAMALNVGADDTYARSLKKEGDPGAARVESER
;
A
#
# COMPACT_ATOMS: atom_id res chain seq x y z
N MET A 1 -9.99 5.38 7.99
CA MET A 1 -10.84 4.26 7.52
C MET A 1 -11.63 4.50 6.21
N LYS A 2 -11.84 5.75 5.71
CA LYS A 2 -12.65 5.97 4.49
C LYS A 2 -11.92 5.80 3.13
N LEU A 3 -10.59 5.92 3.09
CA LEU A 3 -9.81 5.85 1.85
C LEU A 3 -9.58 4.41 1.35
N TYR A 4 -9.38 3.45 2.27
CA TYR A 4 -9.10 2.05 1.93
C TYR A 4 -10.27 1.32 1.25
N CYS A 5 -11.52 1.66 1.60
CA CYS A 5 -12.70 1.11 0.92
C CYS A 5 -12.83 1.57 -0.53
N ALA A 6 -12.45 2.82 -0.84
CA ALA A 6 -12.47 3.32 -2.21
C ALA A 6 -11.42 2.61 -3.09
N LEU A 7 -10.31 2.20 -2.47
CA LEU A 7 -9.18 1.51 -3.08
C LEU A 7 -9.56 0.09 -3.56
N LEU A 8 -10.32 -0.66 -2.74
CA LEU A 8 -10.87 -1.96 -3.11
C LEU A 8 -11.91 -1.88 -4.24
N LEU A 9 -12.73 -0.82 -4.27
CA LEU A 9 -13.76 -0.62 -5.28
C LEU A 9 -13.19 -0.26 -6.67
N CYS A 10 -12.08 0.50 -6.71
CA CYS A 10 -11.40 0.80 -7.97
C CYS A 10 -10.74 -0.44 -8.60
N LEU A 11 -10.18 -1.33 -7.77
CA LEU A 11 -9.61 -2.60 -8.23
C LEU A 11 -10.70 -3.54 -8.80
N PHE A 12 -11.87 -3.61 -8.16
CA PHE A 12 -13.00 -4.41 -8.63
C PHE A 12 -13.61 -3.91 -9.95
N THR A 13 -13.66 -2.60 -10.17
CA THR A 13 -14.24 -2.02 -11.39
C THR A 13 -13.30 -2.15 -12.60
N PHE A 14 -11.97 -2.17 -12.39
CA PHE A 14 -10.98 -2.36 -13.45
C PHE A 14 -10.94 -3.79 -14.03
N ALA A 15 -11.45 -4.78 -13.30
CA ALA A 15 -11.59 -6.15 -13.80
C ALA A 15 -12.54 -6.23 -15.02
N CYS A 16 -13.47 -5.28 -15.18
CA CYS A 16 -14.66 -5.45 -16.03
C CYS A 16 -14.61 -4.85 -17.46
N LYS A 17 -13.50 -4.26 -17.94
CA LYS A 17 -13.47 -3.76 -19.34
C LYS A 17 -12.13 -3.92 -20.05
N PRO A 18 -12.07 -4.62 -21.21
CA PRO A 18 -10.84 -4.78 -21.97
C PRO A 18 -10.61 -3.53 -22.83
N THR A 19 -9.58 -2.75 -22.52
CA THR A 19 -9.06 -1.73 -23.44
C THR A 19 -7.59 -2.02 -23.68
N ALA A 20 -7.20 -2.04 -24.95
CA ALA A 20 -5.86 -2.34 -25.42
C ALA A 20 -4.81 -1.47 -24.70
N GLY A 21 -3.80 -2.14 -24.14
CA GLY A 21 -2.85 -1.62 -23.16
C GLY A 21 -2.97 -2.48 -21.90
N SER A 22 -2.01 -3.40 -21.68
CA SER A 22 -2.07 -4.43 -20.63
C SER A 22 -2.62 -3.82 -19.34
N LYS A 23 -3.76 -4.36 -18.88
CA LYS A 23 -4.46 -3.88 -17.67
C LYS A 23 -3.49 -3.85 -16.48
N CYS A 24 -2.52 -4.76 -16.51
CA CYS A 24 -1.43 -4.89 -15.56
C CYS A 24 -0.61 -3.61 -15.38
N THR A 25 -0.14 -2.99 -16.48
CA THR A 25 0.74 -1.81 -16.39
C THR A 25 0.02 -0.61 -15.76
N LYS A 26 -1.28 -0.44 -16.07
CA LYS A 26 -2.09 0.63 -15.47
C LYS A 26 -2.33 0.38 -13.98
N SER A 27 -2.75 -0.83 -13.60
CA SER A 27 -2.99 -1.20 -12.20
C SER A 27 -1.71 -1.10 -11.36
N LEU A 28 -0.58 -1.53 -11.92
CA LEU A 28 0.73 -1.42 -11.29
C LEU A 28 1.15 0.04 -11.08
N THR A 29 0.97 0.89 -12.10
CA THR A 29 1.31 2.32 -11.99
C THR A 29 0.46 2.99 -10.91
N LEU A 30 -0.84 2.72 -10.90
CA LEU A 30 -1.74 3.25 -9.88
C LEU A 30 -1.33 2.80 -8.47
N TYR A 31 -1.00 1.52 -8.31
CA TYR A 31 -0.59 0.95 -7.03
C TYR A 31 0.72 1.58 -6.52
N LYS A 32 1.72 1.77 -7.38
CA LYS A 32 2.97 2.46 -7.03
C LYS A 32 2.71 3.86 -6.48
N THR A 33 1.92 4.67 -7.20
CA THR A 33 1.57 6.02 -6.76
C THR A 33 0.90 6.00 -5.38
N GLN A 34 0.00 5.05 -5.12
CA GLN A 34 -0.65 4.93 -3.82
C GLN A 34 0.33 4.60 -2.70
N VAL A 35 1.28 3.69 -2.94
CA VAL A 35 2.32 3.33 -1.96
C VAL A 35 3.25 4.51 -1.69
N ASP A 36 3.65 5.24 -2.73
CA ASP A 36 4.49 6.45 -2.59
C ASP A 36 3.74 7.56 -1.83
N THR A 37 2.47 7.80 -2.15
CA THR A 37 1.61 8.73 -1.41
C THR A 37 1.44 8.31 0.04
N ALA A 38 1.24 7.02 0.31
CA ALA A 38 1.08 6.52 1.67
C ALA A 38 2.32 6.78 2.54
N LEU A 39 3.53 6.64 1.98
CA LEU A 39 4.78 6.98 2.65
C LEU A 39 4.89 8.51 2.86
N ALA A 40 4.59 9.30 1.82
CA ALA A 40 4.66 10.76 1.89
C ALA A 40 3.67 11.38 2.89
N GLU A 41 2.50 10.77 3.05
CA GLU A 41 1.48 11.15 4.03
C GLU A 41 1.71 10.51 5.42
N GLU A 42 2.84 9.83 5.62
CA GLU A 42 3.25 9.18 6.88
C GLU A 42 2.22 8.15 7.42
N THR A 43 1.36 7.63 6.53
CA THR A 43 0.35 6.62 6.88
C THR A 43 0.95 5.22 7.00
N ILE A 44 2.14 5.02 6.45
CA ILE A 44 2.98 3.82 6.57
C ILE A 44 4.41 4.23 6.91
N ASP A 45 5.17 3.34 7.56
CA ASP A 45 6.58 3.54 7.82
C ASP A 45 7.49 3.02 6.69
N GLN A 46 8.75 3.45 6.70
CA GLN A 46 9.75 3.04 5.69
C GLN A 46 9.88 1.50 5.57
N PRO A 47 9.90 0.71 6.66
CA PRO A 47 9.89 -0.76 6.56
C PRO A 47 8.69 -1.32 5.79
N VAL A 48 7.48 -0.81 6.00
CA VAL A 48 6.29 -1.23 5.24
C VAL A 48 6.45 -0.85 3.77
N TYR A 49 6.93 0.36 3.47
CA TYR A 49 7.23 0.80 2.10
C TYR A 49 8.24 -0.11 1.39
N ASP A 50 9.37 -0.41 2.04
CA ASP A 50 10.40 -1.30 1.48
C ASP A 50 9.86 -2.71 1.22
N GLY A 51 8.93 -3.17 2.07
CA GLY A 51 8.16 -4.39 1.84
C GLY A 51 7.31 -4.31 0.58
N GLN A 52 6.58 -3.21 0.38
CA GLN A 52 5.76 -3.00 -0.82
C GLN A 52 6.56 -2.93 -2.12
N GLN A 53 7.77 -2.37 -2.09
CA GLN A 53 8.65 -2.35 -3.26
C GLN A 53 8.96 -3.77 -3.78
N ARG A 54 9.03 -4.77 -2.88
CA ARG A 54 9.23 -6.18 -3.29
C ARG A 54 8.00 -6.75 -3.98
N TYR A 55 6.80 -6.42 -3.50
CA TYR A 55 5.54 -6.83 -4.14
C TYR A 55 5.35 -6.17 -5.50
N ILE A 56 5.67 -4.88 -5.61
CA ILE A 56 5.66 -4.11 -6.87
C ILE A 56 6.59 -4.76 -7.89
N ALA A 57 7.84 -5.09 -7.51
CA ALA A 57 8.81 -5.75 -8.39
C ALA A 57 8.35 -7.15 -8.83
N LYS A 58 7.60 -7.86 -7.99
CA LYS A 58 6.98 -9.15 -8.36
C LYS A 58 5.88 -8.93 -9.40
N ALA A 59 4.97 -8.00 -9.17
CA ALA A 59 3.89 -7.68 -10.10
C ALA A 59 4.42 -7.19 -11.46
N GLU A 60 5.50 -6.40 -11.47
CA GLU A 60 6.21 -5.99 -12.71
C GLU A 60 6.65 -7.16 -13.57
N LYS A 61 7.28 -8.17 -12.94
CA LYS A 61 7.75 -9.36 -13.67
C LYS A 61 6.59 -10.13 -14.28
N ILE A 62 5.48 -10.25 -13.56
CA ILE A 62 4.29 -10.97 -14.03
C ILE A 62 3.57 -10.17 -15.15
N CYS A 63 3.50 -8.84 -15.04
CA CYS A 63 3.04 -7.97 -16.13
C CYS A 63 3.89 -8.18 -17.39
N ALA A 64 5.22 -8.23 -17.23
CA ALA A 64 6.15 -8.39 -18.35
C ALA A 64 6.02 -9.76 -19.03
N SER A 65 5.59 -10.81 -18.32
CA SER A 65 5.31 -12.12 -18.91
C SER A 65 3.94 -12.20 -19.61
N GLY A 66 3.11 -11.15 -19.54
CA GLY A 66 1.79 -11.11 -20.16
C GLY A 66 0.70 -11.87 -19.40
N ASP A 67 0.96 -12.26 -18.15
CA ASP A 67 -0.03 -12.92 -17.28
C ASP A 67 -0.76 -11.87 -16.44
N ASP A 68 -1.71 -11.19 -17.10
CA ASP A 68 -2.46 -10.10 -16.48
C ASP A 68 -3.26 -10.56 -15.24
N GLU A 69 -3.74 -11.81 -15.20
CA GLU A 69 -4.54 -12.33 -14.08
C GLU A 69 -3.67 -12.58 -12.85
N ALA A 70 -2.55 -13.28 -13.01
CA ALA A 70 -1.63 -13.53 -11.91
C ALA A 70 -1.05 -12.22 -11.34
N ALA A 71 -0.87 -11.20 -12.19
CA ALA A 71 -0.36 -9.92 -11.74
C ALA A 71 -1.39 -9.10 -10.96
N VAL A 72 -2.66 -9.11 -11.36
CA VAL A 72 -3.74 -8.48 -10.58
C VAL A 72 -3.88 -9.17 -9.23
N THR A 73 -3.80 -10.50 -9.17
CA THR A 73 -3.79 -11.25 -7.90
C THR A 73 -2.60 -10.85 -7.04
N ALA A 74 -1.40 -10.73 -7.62
CA ALA A 74 -0.22 -10.29 -6.87
C ALA A 74 -0.35 -8.86 -6.33
N LEU A 75 -0.98 -7.94 -7.07
CA LEU A 75 -1.27 -6.59 -6.61
C LEU A 75 -2.33 -6.57 -5.50
N PHE A 76 -3.31 -7.46 -5.56
CA PHE A 76 -4.32 -7.60 -4.51
C PHE A 76 -3.72 -8.12 -3.20
N ASP A 77 -2.87 -9.15 -3.27
CA ASP A 77 -2.12 -9.64 -2.11
C ASP A 77 -1.23 -8.55 -1.50
N ALA A 78 -0.59 -7.75 -2.36
CA ALA A 78 0.23 -6.61 -1.94
C ALA A 78 -0.61 -5.55 -1.18
N ALA A 79 -1.79 -5.23 -1.70
CA ALA A 79 -2.71 -4.29 -1.06
C ALA A 79 -3.19 -4.80 0.32
N MET A 80 -3.43 -6.12 0.46
CA MET A 80 -3.73 -6.70 1.78
C MET A 80 -2.56 -6.57 2.75
N ALA A 81 -1.35 -6.91 2.30
CA ALA A 81 -0.14 -6.79 3.12
C ALA A 81 0.13 -5.34 3.54
N LEU A 82 -0.17 -4.37 2.65
CA LEU A 82 -0.08 -2.94 2.95
C LEU A 82 -1.05 -2.56 4.07
N ASN A 83 -2.31 -3.01 4.00
CA ASN A 83 -3.30 -2.67 5.02
C ASN A 83 -2.91 -3.23 6.39
N VAL A 84 -2.40 -4.47 6.45
CA VAL A 84 -1.89 -5.06 7.71
C VAL A 84 -0.70 -4.28 8.24
N GLY A 85 0.27 -3.92 7.40
CA GLY A 85 1.43 -3.13 7.81
C GLY A 85 1.07 -1.71 8.27
N ALA A 86 0.07 -1.08 7.64
CA ALA A 86 -0.47 0.22 8.04
C ALA A 86 -1.16 0.15 9.41
N ASP A 87 -1.97 -0.88 9.66
CA ASP A 87 -2.62 -1.11 10.95
C ASP A 87 -1.58 -1.32 12.08
N ASP A 88 -0.52 -2.09 11.81
CA ASP A 88 0.59 -2.27 12.76
C ASP A 88 1.36 -0.97 13.02
N THR A 89 1.55 -0.15 11.99
CA THR A 89 2.19 1.18 12.11
C THR A 89 1.36 2.09 12.99
N TYR A 90 0.05 2.14 12.73
CA TYR A 90 -0.91 2.91 13.53
C TYR A 90 -0.99 2.42 14.99
N ALA A 91 -0.97 1.10 15.22
CA ALA A 91 -0.91 0.57 16.59
C ALA A 91 0.37 0.97 17.33
N ARG A 92 1.49 1.09 16.60
CA ARG A 92 2.78 1.53 17.15
C ARG A 92 2.80 3.03 17.48
N SER A 93 2.18 3.87 16.66
CA SER A 93 2.08 5.31 16.93
C SER A 93 1.22 5.59 18.17
N LEU A 94 0.09 4.90 18.32
CA LEU A 94 -0.74 5.00 19.53
C LEU A 94 0.02 4.60 20.80
N LYS A 95 0.85 3.55 20.75
CA LYS A 95 1.70 3.16 21.89
C LYS A 95 2.75 4.22 22.25
N LYS A 96 3.27 4.95 21.27
CA LYS A 96 4.24 6.04 21.52
C LYS A 96 3.58 7.28 22.12
N GLU A 97 2.37 7.64 21.69
CA GLU A 97 1.62 8.75 22.29
C GLU A 97 1.17 8.45 23.72
N GLY A 98 0.93 7.18 24.05
CA GLY A 98 0.60 6.73 25.40
C GLY A 98 1.80 6.52 26.33
N ASP A 99 3.04 6.78 25.89
CA ASP A 99 4.24 6.56 26.70
C ASP A 99 4.48 7.76 27.65
N PRO A 100 4.34 7.61 28.98
CA PRO A 100 4.53 8.71 29.93
C PRO A 100 5.98 9.26 29.96
N GLY A 101 6.92 8.61 29.27
CA GLY A 101 8.25 9.15 29.03
C GLY A 101 8.29 10.34 28.04
N ALA A 102 7.38 10.40 27.06
CA ALA A 102 7.34 11.48 26.07
C ALA A 102 6.79 12.79 26.67
N ALA A 103 5.82 12.71 27.58
CA ALA A 103 5.26 13.88 28.28
C ALA A 103 6.24 14.56 29.25
N ARG A 104 7.30 13.86 29.70
CA ARG A 104 8.30 14.44 30.61
C ARG A 104 9.34 15.31 29.91
N VAL A 105 9.58 15.11 28.61
CA VAL A 105 10.57 15.88 27.86
C VAL A 105 10.05 17.27 27.47
N GLU A 106 8.73 17.43 27.38
CA GLU A 106 8.09 18.71 27.04
C GLU A 106 7.84 19.61 28.27
N SER A 107 7.95 19.06 29.49
CA SER A 107 7.81 19.83 30.75
C SER A 107 9.12 20.44 31.25
N GLU A 108 10.27 20.14 30.63
CA GLU A 108 11.60 20.69 30.99
C GLU A 108 12.18 21.63 29.91
N ARG A 109 11.34 22.21 29.04
CA ARG A 109 11.78 23.21 28.06
C ARG A 109 11.13 24.57 28.25
#